data_AF-A0A386ZEZ6-F1
#
_entry.id   AF-A0A386ZEZ6-F1
#
_cell.length_a   1.000
_cell.length_b   1.000
_cell.length_c   1.000
_cell.angle_alpha   90.00
_cell.angle_beta   90.00
_cell.angle_gamma   90.00
#
_symmetry.space_group_name_H-M   'P 1'
#
loop_
_entity.id
_entity.type
_entity.pdbx_description
1 polymer ?
#
loop_
_entity_poly.entity_id
_entity_poly.type
_entity_poly.pdbx_seq_one_letter_code
_entity_poly.pdbx_strand_id
1 'polypeptide(L)' 'MNSRSTDSLEALFSLSPREFEVLVANLYKVMGYKVILTAPQRDGGRDVIAERSKLGEKQRVLIEVISATFIGVGRVRNG' A
#
# COMPACT_ATOMS: atom_id res chain seq x y z
N MET A 1 7.08 -7.76 -28.93
CA MET A 1 6.27 -6.62 -28.46
C MET A 1 5.63 -7.00 -27.13
N ASN A 2 6.24 -6.60 -26.00
CA ASN A 2 5.66 -6.79 -24.66
C ASN A 2 4.85 -5.54 -24.29
N SER A 3 3.64 -5.38 -24.86
CA SER A 3 2.79 -4.21 -24.56
C SER A 3 1.99 -4.36 -23.27
N ARG A 4 1.68 -5.58 -22.81
CA ARG A 4 0.79 -5.80 -21.64
C ARG A 4 1.31 -5.21 -20.33
N SER A 5 2.63 -5.10 -20.17
CA SER A 5 3.25 -4.60 -18.94
C SER A 5 3.09 -3.09 -18.81
N THR A 6 3.12 -2.36 -19.92
CA THR A 6 3.00 -0.89 -19.93
C THR A 6 1.58 -0.45 -19.59
N ASP A 7 0.58 -1.07 -20.23
CA ASP A 7 -0.84 -0.76 -20.01
C ASP A 7 -1.26 -0.98 -18.53
N SER A 8 -0.70 -2.03 -17.90
CA SER A 8 -0.97 -2.36 -16.50
C SER A 8 -0.35 -1.35 -15.54
N LEU A 9 0.82 -0.80 -15.88
CA LEU A 9 1.48 0.25 -15.10
C LEU A 9 0.73 1.58 -15.23
N GLU A 10 0.31 1.94 -16.45
CA GLU A 10 -0.48 3.14 -16.69
C GLU A 10 -1.80 3.13 -15.90
N ALA A 11 -2.49 1.99 -15.87
CA ALA A 11 -3.69 1.82 -15.05
C ALA A 11 -3.42 2.05 -13.56
N LEU A 12 -2.30 1.53 -13.03
CA LEU A 12 -1.92 1.74 -11.62
C LEU A 12 -1.60 3.20 -11.30
N PHE A 13 -0.90 3.90 -12.21
CA PHE A 13 -0.58 5.33 -12.04
C PHE A 13 -1.77 6.26 -12.25
N SER A 14 -2.85 5.78 -12.88
CA SER A 14 -4.09 6.54 -13.07
C SER A 14 -5.00 6.56 -11.84
N LEU A 15 -4.74 5.71 -10.84
CA LEU A 15 -5.53 5.64 -9.62
C LEU A 15 -5.34 6.89 -8.75
N SER A 16 -6.42 7.41 -8.18
CA SER A 16 -6.32 8.39 -7.10
C SER A 16 -5.61 7.77 -5.88
N PRO A 17 -4.99 8.59 -4.98
CA PRO A 17 -4.38 8.07 -3.77
C PRO A 17 -5.30 7.13 -2.98
N ARG A 18 -6.58 7.52 -2.83
CA ARG A 18 -7.57 6.71 -2.12
C ARG A 18 -7.88 5.38 -2.82
N GLU A 19 -7.95 5.36 -4.13
CA GLU A 19 -8.15 4.12 -4.90
C GLU A 19 -6.94 3.19 -4.79
N PHE A 20 -5.73 3.76 -4.75
CA PHE A 20 -4.51 2.99 -4.52
C PHE A 20 -4.45 2.41 -3.10
N GLU A 21 -4.88 3.16 -2.07
CA GLU A 21 -5.03 2.64 -0.70
C GLU A 21 -5.98 1.43 -0.65
N VAL A 22 -7.11 1.51 -1.36
CA VAL A 22 -8.09 0.42 -1.47
C VAL A 22 -7.47 -0.80 -2.16
N LEU A 23 -6.71 -0.59 -3.24
CA LEU A 23 -5.99 -1.66 -3.94
C LEU A 23 -5.01 -2.38 -2.99
N VAL A 24 -4.18 -1.63 -2.26
CA VAL A 24 -3.24 -2.18 -1.28
C VAL A 24 -3.98 -2.93 -0.16
N ALA A 25 -5.08 -2.37 0.35
CA ALA A 25 -5.89 -3.05 1.36
C ALA A 25 -6.44 -4.40 0.85
N ASN A 26 -6.90 -4.46 -0.39
CA ASN A 26 -7.39 -5.70 -1.00
C ASN A 26 -6.27 -6.71 -1.23
N LEU A 27 -5.07 -6.27 -1.62
CA LEU A 27 -3.91 -7.15 -1.74
C LEU A 27 -3.63 -7.86 -0.41
N TYR A 28 -3.57 -7.11 0.70
CA TYR A 28 -3.33 -7.70 2.03
C TYR A 28 -4.47 -8.61 2.49
N LYS A 29 -5.73 -8.31 2.14
CA LYS A 29 -6.85 -9.23 2.40
C LYS A 29 -6.65 -10.57 1.70
N VAL A 30 -6.27 -10.57 0.42
CA VAL A 30 -6.01 -11.80 -0.35
C VAL A 30 -4.80 -12.57 0.22
N MET A 31 -3.81 -11.87 0.78
CA MET A 31 -2.68 -12.49 1.50
C MET A 31 -3.08 -13.09 2.87
N GLY A 32 -4.34 -12.95 3.27
CA GLY A 32 -4.91 -13.53 4.49
C GLY A 32 -4.74 -12.64 5.73
N TYR A 33 -4.59 -11.33 5.55
CA TYR A 33 -4.64 -10.37 6.65
C TYR A 33 -6.08 -9.90 6.88
N LYS A 34 -6.43 -9.65 8.13
CA LYS A 34 -7.55 -8.79 8.51
C LYS A 34 -7.10 -7.35 8.29
N VAL A 35 -7.80 -6.62 7.43
CA VAL A 35 -7.38 -5.27 7.02
C VAL A 35 -8.41 -4.23 7.44
N ILE A 36 -7.92 -3.11 7.97
CA ILE A 36 -8.67 -1.89 8.26
C ILE A 36 -8.11 -0.78 7.37
N LEU A 37 -8.95 -0.24 6.49
CA LEU A 37 -8.66 0.99 5.74
C LEU A 37 -9.05 2.17 6.62
N THR A 38 -8.11 3.06 6.92
CA THR A 38 -8.37 4.22 7.79
C THR A 38 -9.22 5.26 7.05
N ALA A 39 -9.83 6.18 7.80
CA ALA A 39 -10.52 7.31 7.21
C ALA A 39 -9.50 8.18 6.44
N PRO A 40 -9.88 8.85 5.35
CA PRO A 40 -9.02 9.82 4.66
C PRO A 40 -8.65 10.95 5.65
N GLN A 41 -7.50 10.85 6.31
CA GLN A 41 -7.08 11.82 7.32
C GLN A 41 -6.17 12.89 6.69
N ARG A 42 -6.31 14.14 7.17
CA ARG A 42 -5.59 15.32 6.69
C ARG A 42 -4.22 15.55 7.34
N ASP A 43 -3.78 14.74 8.31
CA ASP A 43 -2.74 15.19 9.26
C ASP A 43 -1.77 14.11 9.81
N GLY A 44 -1.43 13.08 9.02
CA GLY A 44 -0.20 12.30 9.31
C GLY A 44 -0.30 10.78 9.47
N GLY A 45 -0.56 10.07 8.37
CA GLY A 45 0.39 9.01 7.98
C GLY A 45 0.01 7.56 8.24
N ARG A 46 -1.26 7.16 8.14
CA ARG A 46 -1.63 5.73 8.02
C ARG A 46 -2.87 5.55 7.19
N ASP A 47 -2.76 4.74 6.14
CA ASP A 47 -3.89 4.48 5.23
C ASP A 47 -4.44 3.06 5.40
N VAL A 48 -3.58 2.08 5.69
CA VAL A 48 -3.97 0.69 5.86
C VAL A 48 -3.32 0.05 7.08
N ILE A 49 -4.12 -0.62 7.91
CA ILE A 49 -3.66 -1.46 9.02
C ILE A 49 -3.98 -2.91 8.69
N ALA A 50 -2.97 -3.77 8.59
CA ALA A 50 -3.13 -5.19 8.29
C ALA A 50 -2.65 -6.05 9.45
N GLU A 51 -3.50 -6.96 9.91
CA GLU A 51 -3.22 -7.85 11.05
C GLU A 51 -3.40 -9.30 10.63
N ARG A 52 -2.43 -10.15 10.97
CA ARG A 52 -2.56 -11.60 10.81
C ARG A 52 -2.09 -12.29 12.08
N SER A 53 -2.88 -13.26 12.52
CA SER A 53 -2.50 -14.16 13.59
C SER A 53 -2.63 -15.59 13.10
N LYS A 54 -1.54 -16.34 13.23
CA LYS A 54 -1.45 -17.78 13.04
C LYS A 54 -0.88 -18.39 14.31
N LEU A 55 -1.00 -19.71 14.46
CA LEU A 55 -0.42 -20.41 15.60
C LEU A 55 1.10 -20.13 15.65
N GLY A 56 1.56 -19.46 16.72
CA GLY A 56 2.96 -19.08 16.91
C GLY A 56 3.40 -17.78 16.22
N GLU A 57 2.54 -17.09 15.48
CA GLU A 57 2.91 -15.87 14.75
C GLU A 57 1.82 -14.79 14.85
N LYS A 58 2.21 -13.59 15.29
CA LYS A 58 1.35 -12.40 15.28
C LYS A 58 2.05 -11.29 14.52
N GLN A 59 1.44 -10.85 13.42
CA GLN A 59 1.94 -9.77 12.58
C GLN A 59 0.94 -8.62 12.59
N ARG A 60 1.47 -7.40 12.72
CA ARG A 60 0.73 -6.15 12.57
C ARG A 60 1.56 -5.22 11.68
N VAL A 61 0.99 -4.85 10.54
CA VAL A 61 1.63 -4.02 9.52
C VAL A 61 0.87 -2.71 9.43
N LEU A 62 1.60 -1.60 9.56
CA LEU A 62 1.10 -0.25 9.38
C LEU A 62 1.62 0.25 8.03
N ILE A 63 0.72 0.59 7.13
CA ILE A 63 1.05 0.93 5.75
C ILE A 63 0.62 2.38 5.49
N GLU A 64 1.58 3.16 5.02
CA GLU A 64 1.38 4.50 4.48
C GLU A 64 1.54 4.43 2.96
N VAL A 65 0.57 4.97 2.25
CA VAL A 65 0.47 4.94 0.79
C VAL A 65 0.81 6.33 0.27
N ILE A 66 2.00 6.44 -0.32
CA ILE A 66 2.48 7.68 -0.90
C ILE A 66 2.47 7.54 -2.42
N SER A 67 1.58 8.27 -3.09
CA SER A 67 1.60 8.40 -4.55
C SER A 67 2.63 9.46 -4.96
N ALA A 68 3.90 9.06 -5.05
CA ALA A 68 4.99 9.93 -5.51
C ALA A 68 5.35 9.62 -6.98
N THR A 69 5.38 10.63 -7.84
CA THR A 69 5.80 10.52 -9.26
C THR A 69 7.29 10.23 -9.43
N PHE A 70 8.09 10.25 -8.36
CA PHE A 70 9.50 9.87 -8.38
C PHE A 70 9.98 9.56 -6.96
N ILE A 71 10.22 8.30 -6.62
CA ILE A 71 10.90 7.95 -5.37
C ILE A 71 12.40 8.02 -5.65
N GLY A 72 12.99 9.20 -5.46
CA GLY A 72 14.44 9.33 -5.39
C GLY A 72 14.97 8.46 -4.25
N VAL A 73 15.92 7.58 -4.53
CA VAL A 73 16.57 6.68 -3.55
C VAL A 73 17.46 7.51 -2.61
N GLY A 74 16.85 8.31 -1.73
CA GLY A 74 17.54 9.33 -0.94
C GLY A 74 17.16 9.38 0.53
N ARG A 75 16.42 8.39 1.05
CA ARG A 75 16.07 8.37 2.48
C ARG A 75 15.99 6.96 3.08
N VAL A 76 17.08 6.21 2.93
CA VAL A 76 17.47 5.15 3.87
C VAL A 76 18.97 5.32 4.15
N ARG A 77 19.31 6.19 5.09
CA ARG A 77 20.62 6.18 5.78
C ARG A 77 20.38 6.60 7.24
N ASN A 78 20.87 5.74 8.13
CA ASN A 78 20.82 5.85 9.59
C ASN A 78 21.30 7.21 10.12
N GLY A 79 20.70 7.61 11.23
CA GLY A 79 21.24 8.53 12.23
C GLY A 79 20.74 8.08 13.58
#